data_AF-A0A1D1Z5Z9-F1
#
_entry.id   AF-A0A1D1Z5Z9-F1
#
_cell.length_a   1.000
_cell.length_b   1.000
_cell.length_c   1.000
_cell.angle_alpha   90.00
_cell.angle_beta   90.00
_cell.angle_gamma   90.00
#
_symmetry.space_group_name_H-M   'P 1'
#
loop_
_entity.id
_entity.type
_entity.pdbx_description
1 polymer ?
#
loop_
_entity_poly.entity_id
_entity_poly.type
_entity_poly.pdbx_seq_one_letter_code
_entity_poly.pdbx_strand_id
1 'polypeptide(L)'
;QCAWPFHRPVYGPQTPPLVAPNGDVGADGVVINLATLLAGAVTNPFDSGFFQGPAGAPLEAVSACTGAFGSGAYPGYPGRVLVDAVTGGGYNAVGAGGRKHLLPAMWDPKTSRCATLV
;
A
#
# COMPACT_ATOMS: atom_id res chain seq x y z
N GLN A 1 7.35 12.74 10.91
CA GLN A 1 6.85 11.36 10.72
C GLN A 1 7.42 10.85 9.41
N CYS A 2 8.09 9.70 9.44
CA CYS A 2 8.90 9.22 8.32
C CYS A 2 8.10 8.34 7.36
N ALA A 3 8.56 8.25 6.10
CA ALA A 3 7.89 7.59 4.98
C ALA A 3 7.91 6.04 5.07
N TRP A 4 7.20 5.45 6.03
CA TRP A 4 6.92 4.00 6.01
C TRP A 4 6.26 3.61 4.66
N PRO A 5 6.66 2.51 3.98
CA PRO A 5 7.58 1.45 4.41
C PRO A 5 9.07 1.67 4.03
N PHE A 6 9.42 2.85 3.53
CA PHE A 6 10.79 3.23 3.15
C PHE A 6 11.63 3.76 4.31
N HIS A 7 11.03 3.92 5.48
CA HIS A 7 11.72 4.26 6.72
C HIS A 7 11.31 3.30 7.83
N ARG A 8 12.20 3.06 8.80
CA ARG A 8 11.89 2.15 9.91
C ARG A 8 10.73 2.70 10.75
N PRO A 9 9.77 1.85 11.15
CA PRO A 9 8.66 2.29 11.96
C PRO A 9 9.15 2.51 13.40
N VAL A 10 8.64 3.53 14.07
CA VAL A 10 9.01 3.86 15.46
C VAL A 10 8.57 2.74 16.43
N TYR A 11 7.50 2.03 16.08
CA TYR A 11 6.93 0.95 16.87
C TYR A 11 6.69 -0.29 15.98
N GLY A 12 6.72 -1.47 16.59
CA GLY A 12 6.54 -2.75 15.89
C GLY A 12 7.84 -3.39 15.41
N PRO A 13 7.74 -4.48 14.61
CA PRO A 13 8.88 -5.18 14.03
C PRO A 13 9.87 -4.23 13.36
N GLN A 14 11.15 -4.33 13.76
CA GLN A 14 12.23 -3.49 13.25
C GLN A 14 12.88 -4.11 12.01
N THR A 15 12.07 -4.65 11.10
CA THR A 15 12.57 -5.18 9.83
C THR A 15 13.19 -4.06 9.00
N PRO A 16 14.21 -4.36 8.17
CA PRO A 16 14.78 -3.36 7.26
C PRO A 16 13.69 -2.71 6.41
N PRO A 17 13.75 -1.38 6.20
CA PRO A 17 12.79 -0.70 5.35
C PRO A 17 12.97 -1.14 3.89
N LEU A 18 11.91 -0.98 3.10
CA LEU A 18 12.00 -1.19 1.66
C LEU A 18 12.87 -0.10 1.02
N VAL A 19 13.56 -0.47 -0.05
CA VAL A 19 14.21 0.52 -0.92
C VAL A 19 13.15 1.05 -1.89
N ALA A 20 13.13 2.37 -2.05
CA ALA A 20 12.24 3.08 -2.97
C ALA A 20 12.46 2.59 -4.43
N PRO A 21 11.42 2.08 -5.13
CA PRO A 21 11.58 1.53 -6.48
C PRO A 21 11.98 2.56 -7.54
N ASN A 22 11.74 3.85 -7.31
CA ASN A 22 12.14 4.95 -8.20
C ASN A 22 13.32 5.76 -7.66
N GLY A 23 13.97 5.32 -6.57
CA GLY A 23 15.16 5.95 -6.00
C GLY A 23 14.91 7.22 -5.17
N ASP A 24 13.66 7.70 -5.11
CA ASP A 24 13.25 8.85 -4.29
C ASP A 24 12.10 8.46 -3.35
N VAL A 25 12.39 8.46 -2.05
CA VAL A 25 11.44 8.07 -0.99
C VAL A 25 10.23 9.02 -0.94
N GLY A 26 10.41 10.31 -1.22
CA GLY A 26 9.34 11.29 -1.21
C GLY A 26 8.39 11.09 -2.38
N ALA A 27 8.94 10.92 -3.58
CA ALA A 27 8.15 10.67 -4.79
C ALA A 27 7.39 9.34 -4.70
N ASP A 28 8.04 8.27 -4.26
CA ASP A 28 7.38 6.97 -4.09
C ASP A 28 6.32 7.00 -2.97
N GLY A 29 6.56 7.77 -1.90
CA GLY A 29 5.56 8.05 -0.88
C GLY A 29 4.33 8.81 -1.43
N VAL A 30 4.54 9.78 -2.33
CA VAL A 30 3.44 10.48 -3.01
C VAL A 30 2.63 9.53 -3.87
N VAL A 31 3.27 8.60 -4.60
CA VAL A 31 2.57 7.59 -5.41
C VAL A 31 1.67 6.72 -4.54
N ILE A 32 2.14 6.27 -3.37
CA ILE A 32 1.32 5.49 -2.42
C ILE A 32 0.09 6.29 -2.00
N ASN A 33 0.27 7.55 -1.59
CA ASN A 33 -0.84 8.40 -1.12
C ASN A 33 -1.83 8.71 -2.24
N LEU A 34 -1.34 9.00 -3.44
CA LEU A 34 -2.20 9.27 -4.60
C LEU A 34 -3.03 8.03 -4.96
N ALA A 35 -2.43 6.84 -4.94
CA ALA A 35 -3.14 5.59 -5.18
C ALA A 35 -4.23 5.34 -4.13
N THR A 36 -3.94 5.59 -2.84
CA THR A 36 -4.92 5.52 -1.74
C THR A 36 -6.09 6.47 -1.99
N LEU A 37 -5.82 7.74 -2.25
CA LEU A 37 -6.85 8.77 -2.46
C LEU A 37 -7.71 8.48 -3.70
N LEU A 38 -7.07 8.05 -4.80
CA LEU A 38 -7.78 7.72 -6.02
C LEU A 38 -8.69 6.51 -5.83
N ALA A 39 -8.20 5.47 -5.16
CA ALA A 39 -9.01 4.31 -4.83
C ALA A 39 -10.20 4.70 -3.96
N GLY A 40 -9.97 5.44 -2.86
CA GLY A 40 -11.03 5.95 -1.98
C GLY A 40 -12.10 6.75 -2.74
N ALA A 41 -11.67 7.69 -3.58
CA ALA A 41 -12.57 8.51 -4.39
C ALA A 41 -13.44 7.70 -5.37
N VAL A 42 -12.90 6.63 -5.97
CA VAL A 42 -13.65 5.78 -6.91
C VAL A 42 -14.53 4.77 -6.18
N THR A 43 -14.07 4.23 -5.06
CA THR A 43 -14.80 3.18 -4.34
C THR A 43 -15.82 3.70 -3.36
N ASN A 44 -15.72 4.95 -2.88
CA ASN A 44 -16.66 5.50 -1.91
C ASN A 44 -16.89 7.03 -2.04
N PRO A 45 -17.27 7.56 -3.23
CA PRO A 45 -17.40 9.01 -3.43
C PRO A 45 -18.52 9.66 -2.60
N PHE A 46 -19.56 8.91 -2.20
CA PHE A 46 -20.76 9.42 -1.51
C PHE A 46 -21.18 8.56 -0.30
N ASP A 47 -20.22 7.85 0.29
CA ASP A 47 -20.47 6.96 1.43
C ASP A 47 -21.45 5.79 1.19
N SER A 48 -21.60 5.41 -0.08
CA SER A 48 -22.49 4.34 -0.55
C SER A 48 -21.77 3.20 -1.28
N GLY A 49 -20.43 3.21 -1.25
CA GLY A 49 -19.59 2.30 -2.02
C GLY A 49 -18.97 1.16 -1.22
N PHE A 50 -17.78 0.70 -1.61
CA PHE A 50 -17.09 -0.42 -0.96
C PHE A 50 -16.23 0.06 0.21
N PHE A 51 -16.61 -0.34 1.42
CA PHE A 51 -15.89 -0.02 2.65
C PHE A 51 -15.95 -1.17 3.64
N GLN A 52 -15.06 -1.12 4.62
CA GLN A 52 -15.10 -1.99 5.79
C GLN A 52 -15.71 -1.23 6.98
N GLY A 53 -16.58 -1.88 7.75
CA GLY A 53 -17.18 -1.29 8.96
C GLY A 53 -18.59 -0.73 8.75
N PRO A 54 -19.18 -0.12 9.78
CA PRO A 54 -20.53 0.45 9.73
C PRO A 54 -20.54 1.78 8.95
N ALA A 55 -21.68 2.13 8.35
CA ALA A 55 -21.85 3.37 7.57
C ALA A 55 -21.58 4.66 8.36
N GLY A 56 -21.68 4.65 9.70
CA GLY A 56 -21.35 5.82 10.53
C GLY A 56 -19.85 6.01 10.80
N ALA A 57 -19.02 5.01 10.46
CA ALA A 57 -17.56 5.06 10.58
C ALA A 57 -16.90 4.09 9.57
N PRO A 58 -17.09 4.31 8.26
CA PRO A 58 -16.58 3.40 7.25
C PRO A 58 -15.09 3.62 7.00
N LEU A 59 -14.37 2.52 6.79
CA LEU A 59 -12.99 2.52 6.31
C LEU A 59 -13.00 2.32 4.80
N GLU A 60 -12.41 3.27 4.07
CA GLU A 60 -12.29 3.21 2.62
C GLU A 60 -11.49 1.98 2.17
N ALA A 61 -11.65 1.60 0.89
CA ALA A 61 -11.08 0.37 0.34
C ALA A 61 -9.58 0.18 0.64
N VAL A 62 -8.80 1.27 0.65
CA VAL A 62 -7.36 1.20 0.95
C VAL A 62 -7.04 1.43 2.42
N SER A 63 -7.75 2.32 3.12
CA SER A 63 -7.46 2.62 4.53
C SER A 63 -7.78 1.43 5.46
N ALA A 64 -8.74 0.58 5.08
CA ALA A 64 -8.97 -0.72 5.69
C ALA A 64 -7.74 -1.67 5.62
N CYS A 65 -6.82 -1.41 4.69
CA CYS A 65 -5.63 -2.21 4.39
C CYS A 65 -4.32 -1.46 4.65
N THR A 66 -4.33 -0.50 5.57
CA THR A 66 -3.20 0.37 5.87
C THR A 66 -1.90 -0.43 6.06
N GLY A 67 -0.89 -0.08 5.26
CA GLY A 67 0.46 -0.67 5.34
C GLY A 67 0.62 -2.05 4.72
N ALA A 68 -0.42 -2.61 4.10
CA ALA A 68 -0.33 -3.86 3.34
C ALA A 68 0.02 -3.57 1.88
N PHE A 69 1.12 -4.16 1.39
CA PHE A 69 1.60 -4.00 0.02
C PHE A 69 1.84 -5.35 -0.68
N GLY A 70 2.08 -6.43 0.07
CA GLY A 70 2.31 -7.77 -0.48
C GLY A 70 1.73 -8.89 0.39
N SER A 71 1.76 -10.11 -0.12
CA SER A 71 1.23 -11.28 0.57
C SER A 71 1.82 -11.46 1.97
N GLY A 72 0.96 -11.82 2.93
CA GLY A 72 1.35 -12.02 4.33
C GLY A 72 1.70 -10.74 5.12
N ALA A 73 1.28 -9.56 4.65
CA ALA A 73 1.46 -8.32 5.39
C ALA A 73 0.80 -8.35 6.79
N TYR A 74 1.41 -7.66 7.74
CA TYR A 74 0.91 -7.47 9.11
C TYR A 74 1.52 -6.19 9.70
N PRO A 75 1.05 -5.66 10.86
CA PRO A 75 1.57 -4.42 11.41
C PRO A 75 3.11 -4.41 11.56
N GLY A 76 3.77 -3.49 10.85
CA GLY A 76 5.24 -3.36 10.80
C GLY A 76 5.94 -4.28 9.80
N TYR A 77 5.21 -5.08 9.01
CA TYR A 77 5.72 -5.82 7.86
C TYR A 77 4.87 -5.53 6.62
N PRO A 78 5.43 -4.90 5.57
CA PRO A 78 4.65 -4.50 4.40
C PRO A 78 4.13 -5.67 3.55
N GLY A 79 4.55 -6.90 3.86
CA GLY A 79 4.26 -8.09 3.07
C GLY A 79 5.43 -8.48 2.18
N ARG A 80 5.29 -9.64 1.53
CA ARG A 80 6.26 -10.10 0.54
C ARG A 80 6.03 -9.35 -0.76
N VAL A 81 6.97 -8.49 -1.12
CA VAL A 81 6.98 -7.73 -2.38
C VAL A 81 8.07 -8.24 -3.31
N LEU A 82 8.01 -7.87 -4.58
CA LEU A 82 9.08 -8.15 -5.53
C LEU A 82 10.25 -7.19 -5.28
N VAL A 83 11.47 -7.63 -5.62
CA VAL A 83 12.69 -6.84 -5.46
C VAL A 83 13.37 -6.69 -6.83
N ASP A 84 13.72 -5.46 -7.19
CA ASP A 84 14.54 -5.20 -8.37
C ASP A 84 15.98 -5.66 -8.11
N ALA A 85 16.50 -6.54 -8.97
CA ALA A 85 17.83 -7.12 -8.78
C ALA A 85 18.98 -6.11 -8.95
N VAL A 86 18.75 -4.99 -9.64
CA VAL A 86 19.75 -3.96 -9.93
C VAL A 86 19.72 -2.88 -8.87
N THR A 87 18.52 -2.37 -8.53
CA THR A 87 18.37 -1.23 -7.60
C THR A 87 18.10 -1.67 -6.16
N GLY A 88 17.68 -2.92 -5.94
CA GLY A 88 17.17 -3.39 -4.64
C GLY A 88 15.78 -2.88 -4.30
N GLY A 89 15.14 -2.12 -5.19
CA GLY A 89 13.84 -1.48 -4.98
C GLY A 89 12.70 -2.48 -4.77
N GLY A 90 11.91 -2.28 -3.71
CA GLY A 90 10.71 -3.08 -3.43
C GLY A 90 9.51 -2.59 -4.22
N TYR A 91 8.84 -3.48 -4.95
CA TYR A 91 7.69 -3.13 -5.81
C TYR A 91 6.65 -4.25 -5.87
N ASN A 92 5.44 -3.91 -6.26
CA ASN A 92 4.36 -4.88 -6.52
C ASN A 92 3.59 -4.58 -7.82
N ALA A 93 3.92 -3.49 -8.51
CA ALA A 93 3.29 -3.09 -9.76
C ALA A 93 4.34 -2.66 -10.78
N VAL A 94 4.08 -2.97 -12.05
CA VAL A 94 4.84 -2.46 -13.19
C VAL A 94 3.90 -1.59 -14.02
N GLY A 95 4.15 -0.30 -14.03
CA GLY A 95 3.39 0.71 -14.77
C GLY A 95 3.91 0.90 -16.20
N ALA A 96 3.37 1.92 -16.86
CA ALA A 96 3.74 2.29 -18.21
C ALA A 96 5.25 2.59 -18.32
N GLY A 97 5.86 2.15 -19.43
CA GLY A 97 7.30 2.30 -19.65
C GLY A 97 8.18 1.44 -18.75
N GLY A 98 7.63 0.40 -18.11
CA GLY A 98 8.38 -0.52 -17.25
C GLY A 98 8.72 0.06 -15.86
N ARG A 99 8.13 1.21 -15.50
CA ARG A 99 8.37 1.86 -14.23
C ARG A 99 7.77 1.04 -13.10
N LYS A 100 8.54 0.84 -12.03
CA LYS A 100 8.13 0.01 -10.89
C LYS A 100 7.51 0.87 -9.81
N HIS A 101 6.44 0.38 -9.21
CA HIS A 101 5.70 1.09 -8.16
C HIS A 101 5.38 0.16 -7.00
N LEU A 102 5.24 0.78 -5.82
CA LEU A 102 4.67 0.15 -4.65
C LEU A 102 3.27 0.74 -4.44
N LEU A 103 2.24 -0.08 -4.62
CA LEU A 103 0.83 0.31 -4.51
C LEU A 103 0.18 -0.36 -3.31
N PRO A 104 -0.74 0.32 -2.60
CA PRO A 104 -1.39 -0.26 -1.44
C PRO A 104 -2.35 -1.39 -1.83
N ALA A 105 -2.59 -2.31 -0.90
CA ALA A 105 -3.65 -3.30 -1.01
C ALA A 105 -5.04 -2.67 -0.94
N MET A 106 -6.04 -3.36 -1.49
CA MET A 106 -7.45 -2.96 -1.40
C MET A 106 -8.28 -4.02 -0.69
N TRP A 107 -9.27 -3.57 0.08
CA TRP A 107 -10.24 -4.44 0.72
C TRP A 107 -11.12 -5.12 -0.32
N ASP A 108 -11.14 -6.45 -0.31
CA ASP A 108 -12.05 -7.26 -1.09
C ASP A 108 -13.25 -7.70 -0.22
N PRO A 109 -14.46 -7.16 -0.49
CA PRO A 109 -15.65 -7.50 0.29
C PRO A 109 -16.13 -8.94 0.08
N LYS A 110 -15.69 -9.63 -0.97
CA LYS A 110 -16.08 -11.03 -1.23
C LYS A 110 -15.30 -12.01 -0.34
N THR A 111 -14.01 -11.74 -0.16
CA THR A 111 -13.14 -12.59 0.66
C THR A 111 -12.94 -12.06 2.08
N SER A 112 -13.40 -10.84 2.36
CA SER A 112 -13.19 -10.12 3.61
C SER A 112 -11.71 -10.04 3.99
N ARG A 113 -10.86 -9.73 3.00
CA ARG A 113 -9.40 -9.65 3.12
C ARG A 113 -8.84 -8.52 2.28
N CYS A 114 -7.65 -8.07 2.64
CA CYS A 114 -6.86 -7.17 1.81
C CYS A 114 -6.23 -7.93 0.65
N ALA A 115 -6.60 -7.56 -0.57
CA ALA A 115 -6.04 -8.08 -1.81
C ALA A 115 -4.81 -7.27 -2.21
N THR A 116 -3.68 -7.95 -2.41
CA THR A 116 -2.42 -7.39 -2.87
C THR A 116 -2.20 -7.76 -4.34
N LEU A 117 -1.33 -7.02 -5.03
CA LEU A 117 -0.94 -7.35 -6.41
C LEU A 117 0.00 -8.55 -6.51
N VAL A 118 0.71 -8.88 -5.41
CA VAL A 118 1.70 -9.95 -5.28
C VAL A 118 1.64 -10.63 -3.92
#